data_AF-A0AA38KM23-F1
#
_entry.id   AF-A0AA38KM23-F1
#
_cell.length_a   1.000
_cell.length_b   1.000
_cell.length_c   1.000
_cell.angle_alpha   90.00
_cell.angle_beta   90.00
_cell.angle_gamma   90.00
#
_symmetry.space_group_name_H-M   'P 1'
#
loop_
_entity.id
_entity.type
_entity.pdbx_description
1 polymer ?
#
loop_
_entity_poly.entity_id
_entity_poly.type
_entity_poly.pdbx_seq_one_letter_code
_entity_poly.pdbx_strand_id
1 'polypeptide(L)'
;IGLILDAGIEEDLRVRHLQVADAARASLGLPVVEYVTTDVPLQVEKWVDVHTGQSTGRIGHPDSLLRAVDTLIDCAGVNAVAVVSRFPDDSLDELEDYRQGKGVDVLAGVEAIISHLVVKEFHIPCAHAPALAPLPLDPLLCPRSAAEEIGHTFLPSVLAGLSKAPQYVVKKEEYPGYISRHGCIWTDVVDSVVVPIDACGGSGTLAFGRKVGSKPLIIGVEENQTVLSDTPDKLGLNVLKVENYWEALGVIAAHKSGIDPQSLRRDGVKHIQCSPSIPGQKIFPNSKRQISPVLHGV
;
A
#
# COMPACT_ATOMS: atom_id res chain seq x y z
N ILE A 1 -0.65 18.99 7.23
CA ILE A 1 0.12 17.92 7.88
C ILE A 1 0.50 18.38 9.28
N GLY A 2 0.14 17.60 10.30
CA GLY A 2 0.67 17.75 11.66
C GLY A 2 1.86 16.82 11.89
N LEU A 3 2.83 17.25 12.67
CA LEU A 3 4.04 16.48 13.00
C LEU A 3 4.00 16.05 14.47
N ILE A 4 4.15 14.76 14.73
CA ILE A 4 4.31 14.24 16.09
C ILE A 4 5.77 13.88 16.30
N LEU A 5 6.36 14.35 17.39
CA LEU A 5 7.70 13.99 17.82
C LEU A 5 7.59 13.19 19.13
N ASP A 6 8.18 12.01 19.16
CA ASP A 6 8.27 11.21 20.37
C ASP A 6 9.14 11.93 21.43
N ALA A 7 8.65 12.00 22.67
CA ALA A 7 9.39 12.53 23.81
C ALA A 7 10.68 11.76 24.13
N GLY A 8 10.81 10.52 23.63
CA GLY A 8 12.04 9.73 23.73
C GLY A 8 13.17 10.22 22.84
N ILE A 9 12.92 11.11 21.86
CA ILE A 9 13.94 11.60 20.92
C ILE A 9 14.88 12.58 21.63
N GLU A 10 16.18 12.33 21.49
CA GLU A 10 17.25 13.20 21.98
C GLU A 10 17.18 14.60 21.35
N GLU A 11 17.64 15.61 22.08
CA GLU A 11 17.49 17.02 21.69
C GLU A 11 18.06 17.32 20.29
N ASP A 12 19.24 16.80 19.99
CA ASP A 12 19.92 17.04 18.71
C ASP A 12 19.21 16.34 17.55
N LEU A 13 18.76 15.10 17.73
CA LEU A 13 17.93 14.40 16.74
C LEU A 13 16.60 15.12 16.53
N ARG A 14 15.96 15.60 17.60
CA ARG A 14 14.71 16.35 17.51
C ARG A 14 14.88 17.63 16.69
N VAL A 15 15.95 18.39 16.95
CA VAL A 15 16.29 19.59 16.18
C VAL A 15 16.50 19.27 14.70
N ARG A 16 17.18 18.16 14.36
CA ARG A 16 17.36 17.74 12.95
C ARG A 16 16.02 17.47 12.26
N HIS A 17 15.09 16.79 12.92
CA HIS A 17 13.75 16.53 12.35
C HIS A 17 12.95 17.82 12.14
N LEU A 18 13.01 18.75 13.09
CA LEU A 18 12.38 20.07 12.95
C LEU A 18 13.00 20.88 11.79
N GLN A 19 14.33 20.87 11.66
CA GLN A 19 15.01 21.51 10.53
C GLN A 19 14.60 20.91 9.19
N VAL A 20 14.40 19.59 9.13
CA VAL A 20 13.90 18.93 7.92
C VAL A 20 12.46 19.34 7.61
N ALA A 21 11.59 19.44 8.61
CA ALA A 21 10.23 19.94 8.42
C ALA A 21 10.23 21.37 7.88
N ASP A 22 11.05 22.27 8.45
CA ASP A 22 11.20 23.64 7.97
C ASP A 22 11.81 23.72 6.57
N ALA A 23 12.82 22.90 6.28
CA ALA A 23 13.42 22.81 4.95
C ALA A 23 12.41 22.32 3.91
N ALA A 24 11.57 21.33 4.24
CA ALA A 24 10.52 20.83 3.36
C ALA A 24 9.44 21.90 3.10
N ARG A 25 9.07 22.69 4.13
CA ARG A 25 8.18 23.85 3.95
C ARG A 25 8.80 24.89 3.03
N ALA A 26 10.07 25.23 3.24
CA ALA A 26 10.76 26.31 2.50
C ALA A 26 11.09 25.94 1.05
N SER A 27 11.52 24.70 0.79
CA SER A 27 12.03 24.27 -0.52
C SER A 27 11.00 23.57 -1.38
N LEU A 28 10.08 22.79 -0.77
CA LEU A 28 9.05 22.03 -1.48
C LEU A 28 7.65 22.65 -1.34
N GLY A 29 7.49 23.67 -0.49
CA GLY A 29 6.19 24.31 -0.24
C GLY A 29 5.20 23.41 0.49
N LEU A 30 5.66 22.43 1.28
CA LEU A 30 4.77 21.46 1.91
C LEU A 30 3.95 22.09 3.05
N PRO A 31 2.67 21.71 3.21
CA PRO A 31 1.76 22.27 4.21
C PRO A 31 1.93 21.59 5.58
N VAL A 32 3.11 21.72 6.18
CA VAL A 32 3.35 21.32 7.58
C VAL A 32 2.99 22.52 8.46
N VAL A 33 2.01 22.35 9.34
CA VAL A 33 1.35 23.47 10.03
C VAL A 33 1.72 23.57 11.51
N GLU A 34 1.81 22.45 12.21
CA GLU A 34 2.07 22.40 13.65
C GLU A 34 2.75 21.09 14.03
N TYR A 35 3.50 21.11 15.14
CA TYR A 35 4.05 19.91 15.74
C TYR A 35 3.66 19.79 17.22
N VAL A 36 3.54 18.56 17.69
CA VAL A 36 3.32 18.22 19.11
C VAL A 36 4.34 17.17 19.52
N THR A 37 4.83 17.28 20.75
CA THR A 37 5.63 16.21 21.37
C THR A 37 4.71 15.30 22.18
N THR A 38 4.90 13.98 22.11
CA THR A 38 4.17 13.05 22.98
C THR A 38 4.42 13.35 24.45
N ASP A 39 3.49 13.02 25.35
CA ASP A 39 3.62 13.32 26.77
C ASP A 39 4.56 12.35 27.52
N VAL A 40 4.77 11.15 26.96
CA VAL A 40 5.76 10.18 27.41
C VAL A 40 6.49 9.56 26.21
N PRO A 41 7.70 9.00 26.40
CA PRO A 41 8.40 8.27 25.33
C PRO A 41 7.57 7.10 24.81
N LEU A 42 7.49 6.89 23.50
CA LEU A 42 6.66 5.81 22.93
C LEU A 42 7.22 4.41 23.21
N GLN A 43 8.51 4.30 23.52
CA GLN A 43 9.22 3.05 23.81
C GLN A 43 9.02 2.03 22.68
N VAL A 44 9.56 2.37 21.52
CA VAL A 44 9.54 1.49 20.36
C VAL A 44 10.45 0.29 20.59
N GLU A 45 9.94 -0.90 20.33
CA GLU A 45 10.70 -2.15 20.28
C GLU A 45 10.49 -2.80 18.92
N LYS A 46 11.56 -3.36 18.35
CA LYS A 46 11.55 -4.01 17.04
C LYS A 46 12.33 -5.31 17.07
N TRP A 47 11.91 -6.27 16.24
CA TRP A 47 12.62 -7.54 16.04
C TRP A 47 12.23 -8.18 14.71
N VAL A 48 13.04 -9.15 14.27
CA VAL A 48 12.68 -10.07 13.18
C VAL A 48 12.13 -11.35 13.79
N ASP A 49 10.95 -11.77 13.36
CA ASP A 49 10.37 -13.03 13.78
C ASP A 49 11.18 -14.20 13.21
N VAL A 50 11.75 -15.02 14.09
CA VAL A 50 12.67 -16.12 13.72
C VAL A 50 12.02 -17.25 12.91
N HIS A 51 10.69 -17.35 12.92
CA HIS A 51 9.98 -18.40 12.20
C HIS A 51 9.57 -17.95 10.79
N THR A 52 9.22 -16.68 10.65
CA THR A 52 8.67 -16.12 9.41
C THR A 52 9.66 -15.23 8.66
N GLY A 53 10.72 -14.76 9.32
CA GLY A 53 11.67 -13.79 8.77
C GLY A 53 11.12 -12.37 8.64
N GLN A 54 9.88 -12.11 9.08
CA GLN A 54 9.24 -10.79 8.96
C GLN A 54 9.73 -9.85 10.05
N SER A 55 9.94 -8.57 9.71
CA SER A 55 10.12 -7.54 10.72
C SER A 55 8.79 -7.20 11.41
N THR A 56 8.84 -6.99 12.72
CA THR A 56 7.68 -6.67 13.55
C THR A 56 8.15 -5.94 14.81
N GLY A 57 7.20 -5.57 15.67
CA GLY A 57 7.54 -5.08 16.99
C GLY A 57 6.35 -4.52 17.77
N ARG A 58 6.59 -3.55 18.64
CA ARG A 58 5.55 -2.90 19.44
C ARG A 58 5.95 -1.50 19.91
N ILE A 59 4.97 -0.77 20.42
CA ILE A 59 5.16 0.48 21.16
C ILE A 59 4.64 0.29 22.58
N GLY A 60 5.38 0.82 23.57
CA GLY A 60 5.03 0.70 24.98
C GLY A 60 3.85 1.60 25.40
N HIS A 61 3.76 2.80 24.83
CA HIS A 61 2.77 3.84 25.22
C HIS A 61 1.91 4.28 24.04
N PRO A 62 1.08 3.39 23.45
CA PRO A 62 0.23 3.72 22.30
C PRO A 62 -0.78 4.84 22.61
N ASP A 63 -1.25 4.93 23.85
CA ASP A 63 -2.19 5.96 24.31
C ASP A 63 -1.59 7.38 24.24
N SER A 64 -0.29 7.50 24.50
CA SER A 64 0.45 8.76 24.36
C SER A 64 0.46 9.26 22.90
N LEU A 65 0.68 8.34 21.95
CA LEU A 65 0.59 8.64 20.53
C LEU A 65 -0.82 9.11 20.15
N LEU A 66 -1.87 8.39 20.59
CA LEU A 66 -3.25 8.73 20.27
C LEU A 66 -3.61 10.13 20.80
N ARG A 67 -3.24 10.46 22.04
CA ARG A 67 -3.45 11.82 22.61
C ARG A 67 -2.74 12.91 21.80
N ALA A 68 -1.53 12.65 21.32
CA ALA A 68 -0.80 13.61 20.49
C ALA A 68 -1.48 13.83 19.13
N VAL A 69 -2.06 12.78 18.53
CA VAL A 69 -2.85 12.90 17.31
C VAL A 69 -4.13 13.69 17.55
N ASP A 70 -4.90 13.35 18.59
CA ASP A 70 -6.11 14.10 18.99
C ASP A 70 -5.80 15.59 19.14
N THR A 71 -4.72 15.92 19.85
CA THR A 71 -4.29 17.30 20.07
C THR A 71 -4.06 18.04 18.74
N LEU A 72 -3.38 17.42 17.77
CA LEU A 72 -3.16 18.04 16.46
C LEU A 72 -4.45 18.18 15.65
N ILE A 73 -5.36 17.23 15.74
CA ILE A 73 -6.65 17.29 15.04
C ILE A 73 -7.49 18.43 15.62
N ASP A 74 -7.64 18.48 16.94
CA ASP A 74 -8.53 19.41 17.64
C ASP A 74 -7.98 20.85 17.67
N CYS A 75 -6.69 21.01 17.94
CA CYS A 75 -6.09 22.34 18.11
C CYS A 75 -5.62 22.95 16.78
N ALA A 76 -5.11 22.12 15.87
CA ALA A 76 -4.46 22.57 14.64
C ALA A 76 -5.26 22.26 13.36
N GLY A 77 -6.38 21.52 13.48
CA GLY A 77 -7.24 21.18 12.35
C GLY A 77 -6.55 20.34 11.28
N VAL A 78 -5.56 19.52 11.66
CA VAL A 78 -4.83 18.71 10.67
C VAL A 78 -5.67 17.55 10.17
N ASN A 79 -5.47 17.20 8.90
CA ASN A 79 -6.14 16.07 8.25
C ASN A 79 -5.15 15.01 7.74
N ALA A 80 -3.90 15.07 8.17
CA ALA A 80 -2.86 14.08 7.90
C ALA A 80 -1.73 14.27 8.91
N VAL A 81 -1.15 13.17 9.39
CA VAL A 81 -0.13 13.20 10.46
C VAL A 81 1.14 12.45 10.03
N ALA A 82 2.29 13.07 10.28
CA ALA A 82 3.59 12.42 10.22
C ALA A 82 4.04 12.13 11.66
N VAL A 83 4.35 10.87 11.96
CA VAL A 83 4.84 10.46 13.29
C VAL A 83 6.34 10.21 13.19
N VAL A 84 7.11 10.91 14.03
CA VAL A 84 8.53 10.64 14.24
C VAL A 84 8.68 10.00 15.61
N SER A 85 9.14 8.76 15.65
CA SER A 85 9.34 8.06 16.93
C SER A 85 10.78 7.60 17.13
N ARG A 86 11.23 7.56 18.39
CA ARG A 86 12.58 7.12 18.73
C ARG A 86 12.65 5.60 18.63
N PHE A 87 13.37 5.10 17.62
CA PHE A 87 13.64 3.68 17.46
C PHE A 87 14.90 3.29 18.22
N PRO A 88 15.07 2.04 18.67
CA PRO A 88 16.38 1.60 19.18
C PRO A 88 17.41 1.61 18.05
N ASP A 89 18.62 2.10 18.33
CA ASP A 89 19.71 2.11 17.36
C ASP A 89 20.19 0.68 17.08
N ASP A 90 20.46 0.40 15.82
CA ASP A 90 21.02 -0.89 15.39
C ASP A 90 22.53 -0.91 15.44
N SER A 91 23.07 -2.12 15.61
CA SER A 91 24.45 -2.39 15.24
C SER A 91 24.60 -2.47 13.71
N LEU A 92 25.81 -2.17 13.21
CA LEU A 92 26.11 -2.29 11.78
C LEU A 92 25.90 -3.72 11.26
N ASP A 93 26.24 -4.72 12.07
CA ASP A 93 26.11 -6.13 11.72
C ASP A 93 24.64 -6.54 11.50
N GLU A 94 23.71 -5.95 12.26
CA GLU A 94 22.26 -6.21 12.11
C GLU A 94 21.68 -5.62 10.82
N LEU A 95 22.30 -4.56 10.28
CA LEU A 95 21.80 -3.84 9.11
C LEU A 95 22.54 -4.18 7.82
N GLU A 96 23.64 -4.94 7.86
CA GLU A 96 24.49 -5.18 6.68
C GLU A 96 23.69 -5.70 5.48
N ASP A 97 22.91 -6.77 5.64
CA ASP A 97 22.14 -7.34 4.53
C ASP A 97 21.13 -6.34 3.97
N TYR A 98 20.47 -5.56 4.84
CA TYR A 98 19.53 -4.51 4.43
C TYR A 98 20.23 -3.38 3.67
N ARG A 99 21.37 -2.89 4.19
CA ARG A 99 22.22 -1.86 3.58
C ARG A 99 22.80 -2.32 2.23
N GLN A 100 22.98 -3.63 2.04
CA GLN A 100 23.35 -4.22 0.76
C GLN A 100 22.15 -4.51 -0.17
N GLY A 101 20.92 -4.16 0.24
CA GLY A 101 19.70 -4.32 -0.54
C GLY A 101 19.25 -5.78 -0.70
N LYS A 102 19.65 -6.66 0.24
CA LYS A 102 19.38 -8.11 0.25
C LYS A 102 18.56 -8.55 1.46
N GLY A 103 18.58 -7.76 2.53
CA GLY A 103 17.94 -8.05 3.81
C GLY A 103 16.56 -7.44 3.96
N VAL A 104 15.91 -7.83 5.05
CA VAL A 104 14.62 -7.27 5.48
C VAL A 104 14.86 -5.92 6.15
N ASP A 105 13.97 -4.96 5.87
CA ASP A 105 13.90 -3.73 6.66
C ASP A 105 13.36 -4.06 8.05
N VAL A 106 14.22 -4.00 9.06
CA VAL A 106 13.89 -4.27 10.46
C VAL A 106 12.99 -3.20 11.09
N LEU A 107 12.89 -2.01 10.48
CA LEU A 107 12.07 -0.90 10.95
C LEU A 107 10.62 -1.05 10.48
N ALA A 108 10.44 -1.44 9.21
CA ALA A 108 9.17 -1.42 8.48
C ALA A 108 7.98 -2.03 9.25
N GLY A 109 8.20 -3.14 9.97
CA GLY A 109 7.14 -3.80 10.75
C GLY A 109 6.52 -2.89 11.82
N VAL A 110 7.35 -2.16 12.57
CA VAL A 110 6.84 -1.28 13.64
C VAL A 110 6.27 0.02 13.08
N GLU A 111 6.86 0.55 12.01
CA GLU A 111 6.31 1.70 11.30
C GLU A 111 4.89 1.42 10.78
N ALA A 112 4.66 0.21 10.26
CA ALA A 112 3.35 -0.26 9.84
C ALA A 112 2.38 -0.35 11.03
N ILE A 113 2.82 -0.85 12.19
CA ILE A 113 2.00 -0.90 13.41
C ILE A 113 1.59 0.52 13.86
N ILE A 114 2.54 1.46 13.91
CA ILE A 114 2.31 2.84 14.34
C ILE A 114 1.33 3.55 13.40
N SER A 115 1.61 3.54 12.10
CA SER A 115 0.75 4.19 11.10
C SER A 115 -0.63 3.55 11.02
N HIS A 116 -0.72 2.21 11.11
CA HIS A 116 -2.00 1.51 11.12
C HIS A 116 -2.84 1.85 12.36
N LEU A 117 -2.23 1.95 13.55
CA LEU A 117 -2.93 2.37 14.77
C LEU A 117 -3.59 3.74 14.59
N VAL A 118 -2.85 4.73 14.09
CA VAL A 118 -3.36 6.09 13.86
C VAL A 118 -4.45 6.10 12.79
N VAL A 119 -4.23 5.44 11.65
CA VAL A 119 -5.21 5.38 10.56
C VAL A 119 -6.50 4.71 11.02
N LYS A 120 -6.40 3.61 11.79
CA LYS A 120 -7.54 2.85 12.29
C LYS A 120 -8.40 3.66 13.26
N GLU A 121 -7.77 4.45 14.13
CA GLU A 121 -8.48 5.26 15.13
C GLU A 121 -9.08 6.52 14.50
N PHE A 122 -8.26 7.30 13.79
CA PHE A 122 -8.62 8.66 13.39
C PHE A 122 -9.10 8.78 11.95
N HIS A 123 -8.93 7.73 11.13
CA HIS A 123 -9.34 7.72 9.72
C HIS A 123 -8.75 8.88 8.89
N ILE A 124 -7.54 9.31 9.23
CA ILE A 124 -6.74 10.27 8.44
C ILE A 124 -5.45 9.60 7.97
N PRO A 125 -4.85 10.05 6.85
CA PRO A 125 -3.55 9.56 6.41
C PRO A 125 -2.49 9.73 7.50
N CYS A 126 -1.75 8.66 7.74
CA CYS A 126 -0.59 8.65 8.62
C CYS A 126 0.60 8.09 7.86
N ALA A 127 1.76 8.71 8.04
CA ALA A 127 3.04 8.16 7.63
C ALA A 127 4.04 8.30 8.77
N HIS A 128 5.10 7.50 8.74
CA HIS A 128 6.03 7.35 9.84
C HIS A 128 7.47 7.59 9.38
N ALA A 129 8.29 8.21 10.24
CA ALA A 129 9.74 8.30 10.10
C ALA A 129 10.41 7.84 11.40
N PRO A 130 11.42 6.95 11.36
CA PRO A 130 12.15 6.56 12.55
C PRO A 130 13.22 7.61 12.88
N ALA A 131 13.28 8.06 14.12
CA ALA A 131 14.43 8.79 14.64
C ALA A 131 15.48 7.80 15.13
N LEU A 132 16.62 7.79 14.44
CA LEU A 132 17.78 6.93 14.68
C LEU A 132 19.04 7.78 14.73
N ALA A 133 20.05 7.30 15.45
CA ALA A 133 21.39 7.85 15.33
C ALA A 133 21.91 7.62 13.89
N PRO A 134 22.57 8.61 13.27
CA PRO A 134 23.14 8.44 11.95
C PRO A 134 24.23 7.38 11.98
N LEU A 135 24.22 6.51 10.98
CA LEU A 135 25.24 5.48 10.81
C LEU A 135 26.53 6.08 10.21
N PRO A 136 27.70 5.45 10.44
CA PRO A 136 28.92 5.80 9.73
C PRO A 136 28.75 5.71 8.21
N LEU A 137 29.46 6.58 7.49
CA LEU A 137 29.47 6.58 6.03
C LEU A 137 30.03 5.26 5.48
N ASP A 138 29.33 4.70 4.50
CA ASP A 138 29.77 3.51 3.74
C ASP A 138 29.92 3.86 2.25
N PRO A 139 31.15 3.87 1.69
CA PRO A 139 31.38 4.17 0.28
C PRO A 139 30.91 3.06 -0.67
N LEU A 140 30.59 1.87 -0.16
CA LEU A 140 30.13 0.71 -0.93
C LEU A 140 28.65 0.38 -0.67
N LEU A 141 27.90 1.32 -0.09
CA LEU A 141 26.47 1.16 0.17
C LEU A 141 25.72 0.83 -1.13
N CYS A 142 24.74 -0.09 -1.03
CA CYS A 142 23.90 -0.42 -2.16
C CYS A 142 23.14 0.82 -2.67
N PRO A 143 23.08 1.07 -4.00
CA PRO A 143 22.31 2.17 -4.55
C PRO A 143 20.84 2.19 -4.14
N ARG A 144 20.26 1.02 -3.80
CA ARG A 144 18.88 0.91 -3.30
C ARG A 144 18.72 1.57 -1.92
N SER A 145 19.72 1.45 -1.05
CA SER A 145 19.70 1.95 0.32
C SER A 145 20.32 3.36 0.43
N ALA A 146 21.10 3.79 -0.58
CA ALA A 146 21.73 5.11 -0.62
C ALA A 146 20.75 6.29 -0.52
N ALA A 147 19.47 6.09 -0.85
CA ALA A 147 18.44 7.11 -0.66
C ALA A 147 18.26 7.53 0.81
N GLU A 148 18.50 6.61 1.75
CA GLU A 148 18.38 6.84 3.19
C GLU A 148 19.52 7.71 3.72
N GLU A 149 20.72 7.61 3.15
CA GLU A 149 21.89 8.42 3.52
C GLU A 149 21.74 9.90 3.10
N ILE A 150 20.99 10.19 2.03
CA ILE A 150 20.72 11.56 1.58
C ILE A 150 19.86 12.32 2.61
N GLY A 151 19.03 11.60 3.36
CA GLY A 151 18.17 12.16 4.39
C GLY A 151 17.96 11.19 5.54
N HIS A 152 18.97 11.04 6.40
CA HIS A 152 19.00 10.10 7.55
C HIS A 152 17.91 10.32 8.62
N THR A 153 17.04 11.31 8.45
CA THR A 153 15.83 11.49 9.28
C THR A 153 14.61 10.78 8.69
N PHE A 154 14.69 10.28 7.44
CA PHE A 154 13.61 9.65 6.66
C PHE A 154 12.36 10.53 6.42
N LEU A 155 12.27 11.66 7.12
CA LEU A 155 11.14 12.57 7.12
C LEU A 155 10.86 13.31 5.78
N PRO A 156 11.83 13.62 4.90
CA PRO A 156 11.54 14.34 3.67
C PRO A 156 10.56 13.60 2.75
N SER A 157 10.80 12.30 2.52
CA SER A 157 9.94 11.46 1.67
C SER A 157 8.56 11.25 2.30
N VAL A 158 8.51 11.09 3.63
CA VAL A 158 7.29 11.00 4.43
C VAL A 158 6.42 12.23 4.24
N LEU A 159 6.96 13.43 4.44
CA LEU A 159 6.20 14.67 4.26
C LEU A 159 5.77 14.88 2.80
N ALA A 160 6.65 14.61 1.85
CA ALA A 160 6.35 14.77 0.42
C ALA A 160 5.23 13.81 -0.02
N GLY A 161 5.28 12.54 0.37
CA GLY A 161 4.23 11.56 0.09
C GLY A 161 2.92 11.90 0.78
N LEU A 162 2.97 12.21 2.08
CA LEU A 162 1.79 12.53 2.89
C LEU A 162 1.06 13.79 2.40
N SER A 163 1.77 14.78 1.84
CA SER A 163 1.17 15.99 1.26
C SER A 163 0.22 15.72 0.08
N LYS A 164 0.34 14.54 -0.55
CA LYS A 164 -0.46 14.10 -1.69
C LYS A 164 -1.32 12.87 -1.35
N ALA A 165 -1.28 12.39 -0.10
CA ALA A 165 -2.00 11.19 0.29
C ALA A 165 -3.52 11.42 0.17
N PRO A 166 -4.26 10.48 -0.45
CA PRO A 166 -5.71 10.58 -0.53
C PRO A 166 -6.32 10.47 0.86
N GLN A 167 -7.40 11.21 1.08
CA GLN A 167 -8.17 11.14 2.33
C GLN A 167 -9.07 9.90 2.34
N TYR A 168 -9.31 9.35 3.54
CA TYR A 168 -10.24 8.25 3.70
C TYR A 168 -11.68 8.74 3.56
N VAL A 169 -12.50 7.93 2.91
CA VAL A 169 -13.94 8.16 2.84
C VAL A 169 -14.59 7.65 4.12
N VAL A 170 -14.93 8.56 5.04
CA VAL A 170 -15.59 8.24 6.30
C VAL A 170 -17.09 8.48 6.16
N LYS A 171 -17.91 7.46 6.47
CA LYS A 171 -19.36 7.63 6.59
C LYS A 171 -19.65 8.38 7.89
N LYS A 172 -19.92 9.69 7.81
CA LYS A 172 -20.43 10.44 8.97
C LYS A 172 -21.92 10.14 9.17
N GLU A 173 -22.32 9.84 10.39
CA GLU A 173 -23.70 9.50 10.77
C GLU A 173 -24.70 10.61 10.39
N GLU A 174 -24.25 11.86 10.31
CA GLU A 174 -25.09 13.03 9.99
C GLU A 174 -25.52 13.14 8.50
N TYR A 175 -24.87 12.44 7.57
CA TYR A 175 -25.23 12.46 6.14
C TYR A 175 -25.25 11.06 5.52
N PRO A 176 -26.25 10.22 5.87
CA PRO A 176 -26.33 8.83 5.42
C PRO A 176 -26.68 8.65 3.93
N GLY A 177 -26.84 9.74 3.17
CA GLY A 177 -27.21 9.69 1.75
C GLY A 177 -26.20 10.41 0.88
N TYR A 178 -25.51 9.67 0.02
CA TYR A 178 -24.59 10.13 -1.03
C TYR A 178 -23.21 10.64 -0.58
N ILE A 179 -22.29 9.69 -0.40
CA ILE A 179 -20.87 9.97 -0.65
C ILE A 179 -20.70 10.12 -2.16
N SER A 180 -20.30 11.31 -2.62
CA SER A 180 -19.93 11.52 -4.03
C SER A 180 -18.75 10.60 -4.36
N ARG A 181 -18.92 9.76 -5.40
CA ARG A 181 -17.83 8.92 -5.90
C ARG A 181 -16.86 9.68 -6.79
N HIS A 182 -17.21 10.91 -7.20
CA HIS A 182 -16.37 11.70 -8.07
C HIS A 182 -15.05 12.07 -7.38
N GLY A 183 -13.93 11.73 -8.02
CA GLY A 183 -12.59 12.01 -7.49
C GLY A 183 -12.10 11.00 -6.44
N CYS A 184 -12.88 9.96 -6.11
CA CYS A 184 -12.49 8.91 -5.18
C CYS A 184 -11.97 7.67 -5.91
N ILE A 185 -11.04 6.94 -5.29
CA ILE A 185 -10.54 5.66 -5.78
C ILE A 185 -11.36 4.55 -5.12
N TRP A 186 -12.30 3.98 -5.86
CA TRP A 186 -13.13 2.85 -5.45
C TRP A 186 -12.63 1.54 -6.07
N THR A 187 -13.09 0.40 -5.55
CA THR A 187 -12.64 -0.93 -6.00
C THR A 187 -13.08 -1.29 -7.43
N ASP A 188 -14.00 -0.53 -8.02
CA ASP A 188 -14.48 -0.68 -9.40
C ASP A 188 -13.67 0.14 -10.42
N VAL A 189 -12.84 1.08 -9.97
CA VAL A 189 -11.96 1.89 -10.85
C VAL A 189 -10.50 1.42 -10.84
N VAL A 190 -10.19 0.34 -10.10
CA VAL A 190 -8.87 -0.29 -10.14
C VAL A 190 -8.88 -1.37 -11.20
N ASP A 191 -8.09 -1.18 -12.26
CA ASP A 191 -7.99 -2.10 -13.39
C ASP A 191 -6.90 -3.17 -13.20
N SER A 192 -5.82 -2.85 -12.48
CA SER A 192 -4.70 -3.77 -12.28
C SER A 192 -4.03 -3.59 -10.93
N VAL A 193 -3.50 -4.69 -10.40
CA VAL A 193 -2.76 -4.73 -9.12
C VAL A 193 -1.45 -5.47 -9.37
N VAL A 194 -0.32 -4.88 -8.99
CA VAL A 194 1.01 -5.50 -9.11
C VAL A 194 1.53 -5.83 -7.72
N VAL A 195 1.97 -7.06 -7.52
CA VAL A 195 2.51 -7.55 -6.24
C VAL A 195 3.76 -8.41 -6.44
N PRO A 196 4.66 -8.48 -5.45
CA PRO A 196 5.64 -9.56 -5.36
C PRO A 196 4.92 -10.92 -5.38
N ILE A 197 5.50 -11.92 -6.04
CA ILE A 197 4.84 -13.22 -6.25
C ILE A 197 4.50 -13.95 -4.95
N ASP A 198 5.27 -13.73 -3.89
CA ASP A 198 5.11 -14.36 -2.58
C ASP A 198 4.42 -13.46 -1.53
N ALA A 199 3.95 -12.28 -1.94
CA ALA A 199 3.30 -11.29 -1.08
C ALA A 199 1.83 -11.03 -1.46
N CYS A 200 1.12 -12.04 -1.96
CA CYS A 200 -0.28 -11.89 -2.39
C CYS A 200 -1.30 -11.87 -1.22
N GLY A 201 -0.84 -12.02 0.02
CA GLY A 201 -1.66 -12.10 1.24
C GLY A 201 -2.19 -10.76 1.75
N GLY A 202 -1.75 -9.63 1.18
CA GLY A 202 -2.22 -8.31 1.58
C GLY A 202 -3.74 -8.15 1.46
N SER A 203 -4.35 -7.42 2.40
CA SER A 203 -5.81 -7.23 2.48
C SER A 203 -6.43 -6.71 1.18
N GLY A 204 -5.75 -5.77 0.51
CA GLY A 204 -6.15 -5.25 -0.79
C GLY A 204 -6.14 -6.33 -1.89
N THR A 205 -5.05 -7.08 -2.00
CA THR A 205 -4.90 -8.17 -2.98
C THR A 205 -5.96 -9.25 -2.78
N LEU A 206 -6.18 -9.68 -1.53
CA LEU A 206 -7.23 -10.64 -1.18
C LEU A 206 -8.64 -10.12 -1.51
N ALA A 207 -8.92 -8.86 -1.18
CA ALA A 207 -10.21 -8.24 -1.47
C ALA A 207 -10.49 -8.19 -2.99
N PHE A 208 -9.49 -7.81 -3.79
CA PHE A 208 -9.61 -7.79 -5.24
C PHE A 208 -9.73 -9.18 -5.85
N GLY A 209 -8.92 -10.14 -5.40
CA GLY A 209 -8.94 -11.50 -5.93
C GLY A 209 -10.23 -12.26 -5.64
N ARG A 210 -10.90 -11.94 -4.52
CA ARG A 210 -12.16 -12.56 -4.09
C ARG A 210 -13.42 -11.80 -4.52
N LYS A 211 -13.29 -10.62 -5.14
CA LYS A 211 -14.39 -9.78 -5.59
C LYS A 211 -15.32 -10.53 -6.56
N VAL A 212 -16.64 -10.35 -6.41
CA VAL A 212 -17.64 -10.86 -7.38
C VAL A 212 -17.80 -9.87 -8.53
N GLY A 213 -17.89 -10.35 -9.76
CA GLY A 213 -18.02 -9.53 -10.96
C GLY A 213 -16.67 -9.17 -11.59
N SER A 214 -16.50 -7.91 -12.02
CA SER A 214 -15.26 -7.46 -12.67
C SER A 214 -14.11 -7.38 -11.65
N LYS A 215 -13.12 -8.25 -11.83
CA LYS A 215 -11.88 -8.30 -11.04
C LYS A 215 -10.78 -7.54 -11.79
N PRO A 216 -9.92 -6.78 -11.09
CA PRO A 216 -8.71 -6.27 -11.71
C PRO A 216 -7.80 -7.42 -12.15
N LEU A 217 -6.95 -7.14 -13.13
CA LEU A 217 -5.83 -8.02 -13.45
C LEU A 217 -4.80 -7.97 -12.31
N ILE A 218 -4.61 -9.08 -11.61
CA ILE A 218 -3.55 -9.21 -10.60
C ILE A 218 -2.30 -9.77 -11.28
N ILE A 219 -1.18 -9.07 -11.14
CA ILE A 219 0.11 -9.38 -11.74
C ILE A 219 1.10 -9.69 -10.61
N GLY A 220 1.67 -10.89 -10.63
CA GLY A 220 2.67 -11.35 -9.66
C GLY A 220 4.05 -11.34 -10.31
N VAL A 221 4.98 -10.58 -9.75
CA VAL A 221 6.35 -10.44 -10.28
C VAL A 221 7.28 -11.46 -9.62
N GLU A 222 7.82 -12.39 -10.40
CA GLU A 222 8.60 -13.52 -9.88
C GLU A 222 10.01 -13.15 -9.42
N GLU A 223 10.66 -12.18 -10.08
CA GLU A 223 11.97 -11.64 -9.69
C GLU A 223 11.94 -10.90 -8.34
N ASN A 224 10.79 -10.34 -7.94
CA ASN A 224 10.66 -9.66 -6.65
C ASN A 224 10.19 -10.64 -5.58
N GLN A 225 11.16 -11.22 -4.87
CA GLN A 225 10.93 -12.15 -3.76
C GLN A 225 10.99 -11.43 -2.42
N THR A 226 10.22 -11.93 -1.47
CA THR A 226 10.16 -11.44 -0.09
C THR A 226 10.33 -12.60 0.89
N VAL A 227 10.39 -12.29 2.18
CA VAL A 227 10.36 -13.31 3.25
C VAL A 227 8.96 -13.89 3.48
N LEU A 228 7.94 -13.37 2.79
CA LEU A 228 6.57 -13.87 2.88
C LEU A 228 6.42 -15.18 2.11
N SER A 229 5.30 -15.86 2.32
CA SER A 229 5.01 -17.13 1.64
C SER A 229 3.58 -17.21 1.12
N ASP A 230 2.95 -16.05 0.95
CA ASP A 230 1.57 -15.87 0.53
C ASP A 230 1.46 -15.93 -0.99
N THR A 231 1.68 -17.10 -1.57
CA THR A 231 1.67 -17.29 -3.02
C THR A 231 0.24 -17.39 -3.58
N PRO A 232 0.02 -17.06 -4.88
CA PRO A 232 -1.28 -17.19 -5.53
C PRO A 232 -1.88 -18.58 -5.38
N ASP A 233 -1.06 -19.63 -5.53
CA ASP A 233 -1.49 -21.02 -5.50
C ASP A 233 -1.98 -21.44 -4.10
N LYS A 234 -1.31 -21.01 -3.02
CA LYS A 234 -1.74 -21.25 -1.64
C LYS A 234 -3.04 -20.53 -1.30
N LEU A 235 -3.25 -19.35 -1.88
CA LEU A 235 -4.39 -18.49 -1.60
C LEU A 235 -5.57 -18.71 -2.55
N GLY A 236 -5.41 -19.53 -3.59
CA GLY A 236 -6.43 -19.77 -4.63
C GLY A 236 -6.74 -18.51 -5.46
N LEU A 237 -5.73 -17.66 -5.69
CA LEU A 237 -5.87 -16.42 -6.44
C LEU A 237 -5.51 -16.61 -7.92
N ASN A 238 -6.31 -16.02 -8.81
CA ASN A 238 -5.95 -15.93 -10.23
C ASN A 238 -4.99 -14.76 -10.43
N VAL A 239 -3.70 -15.06 -10.63
CA VAL A 239 -2.63 -14.08 -10.80
C VAL A 239 -1.87 -14.38 -12.08
N LEU A 240 -1.69 -13.38 -12.92
CA LEU A 240 -0.80 -13.45 -14.07
C LEU A 240 0.63 -13.31 -13.58
N LYS A 241 1.41 -14.39 -13.68
CA LYS A 241 2.83 -14.40 -13.31
C LYS A 241 3.66 -13.79 -14.43
N VAL A 242 4.58 -12.90 -14.07
CA VAL A 242 5.55 -12.26 -14.98
C VAL A 242 6.94 -12.37 -14.36
N GLU A 243 7.97 -12.45 -15.18
CA GLU A 243 9.34 -12.66 -14.72
C GLU A 243 9.85 -11.43 -13.95
N ASN A 244 9.65 -10.23 -14.48
CA ASN A 244 10.20 -8.98 -13.95
C ASN A 244 9.26 -7.79 -14.18
N TYR A 245 9.65 -6.63 -13.65
CA TYR A 245 8.85 -5.40 -13.78
C TYR A 245 8.73 -4.86 -15.20
N TRP A 246 9.67 -5.17 -16.11
CA TRP A 246 9.56 -4.74 -17.51
C TRP A 246 8.43 -5.49 -18.21
N GLU A 247 8.32 -6.80 -17.96
CA GLU A 247 7.19 -7.59 -18.44
C GLU A 247 5.88 -7.12 -17.80
N ALA A 248 5.87 -6.84 -16.49
CA ALA A 248 4.69 -6.28 -15.81
C ALA A 248 4.18 -4.99 -16.49
N LEU A 249 5.08 -4.08 -16.87
CA LEU A 249 4.71 -2.87 -17.61
C LEU A 249 4.09 -3.18 -18.98
N GLY A 250 4.65 -4.13 -19.71
CA GLY A 250 4.10 -4.59 -21.00
C GLY A 250 2.70 -5.18 -20.86
N VAL A 251 2.48 -5.99 -19.82
CA VAL A 251 1.17 -6.54 -19.46
C VAL A 251 0.18 -5.42 -19.15
N ILE A 252 0.55 -4.44 -18.32
CA ILE A 252 -0.32 -3.30 -17.98
C ILE A 252 -0.69 -2.52 -19.24
N ALA A 253 0.26 -2.27 -20.13
CA ALA A 253 0.02 -1.56 -21.38
C ALA A 253 -0.95 -2.32 -22.31
N ALA A 254 -0.79 -3.64 -22.45
CA ALA A 254 -1.69 -4.49 -23.22
C ALA A 254 -3.10 -4.51 -22.61
N HIS A 255 -3.19 -4.71 -21.30
CA HIS A 255 -4.46 -4.73 -20.57
C HIS A 255 -5.22 -3.41 -20.71
N LYS A 256 -4.53 -2.28 -20.52
CA LYS A 256 -5.08 -0.93 -20.72
C LYS A 256 -5.61 -0.71 -22.15
N SER A 257 -5.03 -1.39 -23.14
CA SER A 257 -5.43 -1.31 -24.54
C SER A 257 -6.53 -2.32 -24.92
N GLY A 258 -7.02 -3.12 -23.98
CA GLY A 258 -8.00 -4.19 -24.23
C GLY A 258 -7.42 -5.39 -25.00
N ILE A 259 -6.09 -5.54 -25.02
CA ILE A 259 -5.38 -6.63 -25.69
C ILE A 259 -5.06 -7.70 -24.65
N ASP A 260 -5.34 -8.97 -24.99
CA ASP A 260 -4.88 -10.12 -24.19
C ASP A 260 -3.35 -10.18 -24.21
N PRO A 261 -2.65 -10.00 -23.07
CA PRO A 261 -1.19 -10.04 -23.02
C PRO A 261 -0.59 -11.35 -23.56
N GLN A 262 -1.33 -12.47 -23.47
CA GLN A 262 -0.86 -13.75 -24.01
C GLN A 262 -0.72 -13.70 -25.54
N SER A 263 -1.54 -12.91 -26.24
CA SER A 263 -1.45 -12.78 -27.70
C SER A 263 -0.14 -12.16 -28.20
N LEU A 264 0.58 -11.46 -27.31
CA LEU A 264 1.87 -10.84 -27.60
C LEU A 264 3.04 -11.82 -27.44
N ARG A 265 2.81 -13.00 -26.86
CA ARG A 265 3.81 -14.06 -26.83
C ARG A 265 3.88 -14.74 -28.20
N ARG A 266 5.10 -15.12 -28.61
CA ARG A 266 5.38 -15.76 -29.91
C ARG A 266 4.40 -16.88 -30.26
N ASP A 267 4.08 -17.74 -29.28
CA ASP A 267 3.21 -18.92 -29.45
C ASP A 267 1.93 -18.81 -28.57
N GLY A 268 1.55 -17.59 -28.17
CA GLY A 268 0.45 -17.37 -27.24
C GLY A 268 -0.94 -17.40 -27.89
N VAL A 269 -1.03 -17.23 -29.21
CA VAL A 269 -2.29 -17.36 -29.95
C VAL A 269 -2.40 -18.75 -30.56
N LYS A 270 -3.43 -19.49 -30.16
CA LYS A 270 -3.75 -20.81 -30.71
C LYS A 270 -4.87 -20.69 -31.76
N HIS A 271 -4.92 -21.63 -32.68
CA HIS A 271 -6.06 -21.75 -33.60
C HIS A 271 -7.37 -21.94 -32.83
N ILE A 272 -8.42 -21.25 -33.26
CA ILE A 272 -9.77 -21.42 -32.73
C ILE A 272 -10.21 -22.87 -32.98
N GLN A 273 -10.68 -23.55 -31.94
CA GLN A 273 -11.19 -24.91 -32.05
C GLN A 273 -12.70 -24.90 -32.31
N CYS A 274 -13.16 -25.73 -33.24
CA CYS A 274 -14.58 -26.00 -33.41
C CYS A 274 -15.03 -27.00 -32.35
N SER A 275 -15.87 -26.58 -31.40
CA SER A 275 -16.52 -27.52 -30.49
C SER A 275 -17.46 -28.46 -31.28
N PRO A 276 -17.52 -29.77 -30.94
CA PRO A 276 -18.52 -30.66 -31.54
C PRO A 276 -19.92 -30.10 -31.25
N SER A 277 -20.75 -30.03 -32.29
CA SER A 277 -22.08 -29.41 -32.30
C SER A 277 -22.93 -29.75 -31.07
N ILE A 278 -23.66 -28.75 -30.55
CA ILE A 278 -24.75 -28.94 -29.58
C ILE A 278 -25.68 -30.02 -30.14
N PRO A 279 -25.97 -31.12 -29.40
CA PRO A 279 -26.88 -32.15 -29.88
C PRO A 279 -28.21 -31.49 -30.24
N GLY A 280 -28.61 -31.65 -31.51
CA GLY A 280 -29.80 -31.01 -32.07
C GLY A 280 -30.98 -31.17 -31.13
N GLN A 281 -31.71 -30.06 -30.94
CA GLN A 281 -33.00 -30.05 -30.25
C GLN A 281 -33.80 -31.28 -30.68
N LYS A 282 -34.08 -32.18 -29.73
CA LYS A 282 -35.15 -33.15 -29.89
C LYS A 282 -36.39 -32.35 -30.28
N ILE A 283 -36.90 -32.67 -31.45
CA ILE A 283 -38.17 -32.26 -32.03
C ILE A 283 -39.18 -31.98 -30.91
N PHE A 284 -39.56 -30.72 -30.72
CA PHE A 284 -40.73 -30.37 -29.91
C PHE A 284 -41.95 -31.03 -30.56
N PRO A 285 -42.74 -31.86 -29.84
CA PRO A 285 -43.96 -32.40 -30.40
C PRO A 285 -44.93 -31.24 -30.66
N ASN A 286 -45.44 -31.19 -31.88
CA ASN A 286 -46.51 -30.32 -32.36
C ASN A 286 -47.61 -30.13 -31.29
N SER A 287 -47.60 -29.02 -30.57
CA SER A 287 -48.83 -28.48 -29.99
C SER A 287 -49.33 -27.40 -30.94
N LYS A 288 -50.43 -27.70 -31.64
CA LYS A 288 -51.20 -26.72 -32.39
C LYS A 288 -51.63 -25.62 -31.43
N ARG A 289 -50.95 -24.48 -31.43
CA ARG A 289 -51.55 -23.21 -31.02
C ARG A 289 -51.95 -22.47 -32.29
N GLN A 290 -53.25 -22.48 -32.57
CA GLN A 290 -53.87 -21.53 -33.48
C GLN A 290 -53.52 -20.12 -33.00
N ILE A 291 -52.84 -19.35 -33.85
CA ILE A 291 -52.73 -17.91 -33.71
C ILE A 291 -53.49 -17.32 -34.90
N SER A 292 -54.65 -16.75 -34.62
CA SER A 292 -55.42 -15.93 -35.55
C SER A 292 -54.69 -14.59 -35.72
N PRO A 293 -54.54 -14.04 -36.94
CA PRO A 293 -53.99 -12.71 -37.12
C PRO A 293 -55.14 -11.70 -37.03
N VAL A 294 -55.07 -10.78 -36.07
CA VAL A 294 -55.80 -9.51 -36.18
C VAL A 294 -54.74 -8.41 -36.18
N LEU A 295 -54.54 -7.88 -37.39
CA LEU A 295 -53.91 -6.61 -37.69
C LEU A 295 -54.94 -5.49 -37.47
N HIS A 296 -54.59 -4.50 -36.65
CA HIS A 296 -54.91 -3.07 -36.74
C HIS A 296 -54.04 -2.41 -35.65
N GLY A 297 -53.24 -1.37 -35.85
CA GLY A 297 -53.39 -0.21 -36.73
C GLY A 297 -53.35 1.03 -35.82
N VAL A 298 -52.40 1.94 -36.10
CA VAL A 298 -52.01 3.19 -35.40
C VAL A 298 -50.98 3.02 -34.28
#